data_AF-U3U1E2-F1
#
_entry.id   AF-U3U1E2-F1
#
_cell.length_a   1.000
_cell.length_b   1.000
_cell.length_c   1.000
_cell.angle_alpha   90.00
_cell.angle_beta   90.00
_cell.angle_gamma   90.00
#
_symmetry.space_group_name_H-M   'P 1'
#
loop_
_entity.id
_entity.type
_entity.pdbx_description
1 polymer ?
#
loop_
_entity_poly.entity_id
_entity_poly.type
_entity_poly.pdbx_seq_one_letter_code
_entity_poly.pdbx_strand_id
1 'polypeptide(L)' 'MLDTNLKTQLKAYLEKLTKPVELIATLDDGAKSAEIRTLLTDIASLSDKVSFREENDQPVRKPSFLITRLCPLIT' A
#
# COMPACT_ATOMS: atom_id res chain seq x y z
N MET A 1 2.31 14.80 3.25
CA MET A 1 2.41 13.59 2.39
C MET A 1 3.86 13.40 2.02
N LEU A 2 4.36 12.15 1.93
CA LEU A 2 5.79 11.79 2.01
C LEU A 2 6.72 12.82 1.32
N ASP A 3 7.72 13.32 2.04
CA ASP A 3 8.69 14.24 1.44
C ASP A 3 9.59 13.51 0.42
N THR A 4 10.18 14.29 -0.49
CA THR A 4 10.98 13.78 -1.61
C THR A 4 12.17 12.91 -1.16
N ASN A 5 12.79 13.20 -0.02
CA ASN A 5 13.90 12.41 0.49
C ASN A 5 13.43 11.04 0.96
N LEU A 6 12.31 10.99 1.71
CA LEU A 6 11.70 9.72 2.13
C LEU A 6 11.24 8.88 0.93
N LYS A 7 10.66 9.49 -0.12
CA LYS A 7 10.27 8.77 -1.34
C LYS A 7 11.48 8.13 -2.02
N THR A 8 12.59 8.87 -2.11
CA THR A 8 13.83 8.40 -2.74
C THR A 8 14.43 7.23 -1.96
N GLN A 9 14.49 7.34 -0.64
CA GLN A 9 14.98 6.26 0.23
C GLN A 9 14.07 5.03 0.15
N LEU A 10 12.74 5.22 0.21
CA LEU A 10 11.78 4.14 0.12
C LEU A 10 11.91 3.40 -1.21
N LYS A 11 12.01 4.13 -2.33
CA LYS A 11 12.24 3.53 -3.65
C LYS A 11 13.49 2.63 -3.67
N ALA A 12 14.61 3.11 -3.12
CA ALA A 12 15.84 2.31 -3.03
C ALA A 12 15.68 1.03 -2.19
N TYR A 13 14.82 1.04 -1.15
CA TYR A 13 14.47 -0.18 -0.41
C TYR A 13 13.53 -1.09 -1.20
N LEU A 14 12.56 -0.53 -1.92
CA LEU A 14 11.60 -1.30 -2.71
C LEU A 14 12.27 -2.00 -3.91
N GLU A 15 13.34 -1.45 -4.47
CA GLU A 15 14.15 -2.12 -5.50
C GLU A 15 14.77 -3.44 -5.00
N LYS A 16 14.99 -3.59 -3.69
CA LYS A 16 15.49 -4.83 -3.08
C LYS A 16 14.41 -5.88 -2.86
N LEU A 17 13.14 -5.57 -3.14
CA LEU A 17 12.06 -6.55 -3.03
C LEU A 17 12.30 -7.70 -4.02
N THR A 18 12.35 -8.92 -3.50
CA THR A 18 12.48 -10.14 -4.31
C THR A 18 11.13 -10.78 -4.60
N LYS A 19 10.07 -10.37 -3.91
CA LYS A 19 8.72 -10.91 -4.01
C LYS A 19 7.69 -9.79 -4.20
N PRO A 20 6.58 -10.05 -4.90
CA PRO A 20 5.49 -9.08 -4.99
C PRO A 20 4.83 -8.88 -3.63
N VAL A 21 4.52 -7.62 -3.33
CA VAL A 21 3.86 -7.15 -2.11
C VAL A 21 2.53 -6.52 -2.49
N GLU A 22 1.53 -6.75 -1.65
CA GLU A 22 0.20 -6.16 -1.79
C GLU A 22 -0.16 -5.41 -0.52
N LEU A 23 -0.62 -4.17 -0.72
CA LEU A 23 -1.12 -3.28 0.31
C LEU A 23 -2.65 -3.28 0.21
N ILE A 24 -3.31 -3.89 1.18
CA ILE A 24 -4.78 -4.01 1.21
C ILE A 24 -5.28 -3.05 2.27
N ALA A 25 -5.94 -1.96 1.87
CA ALA A 25 -6.49 -1.00 2.82
C ALA A 25 -7.97 -1.25 3.10
N THR A 26 -8.36 -1.03 4.35
CA THR A 26 -9.76 -0.90 4.75
C THR A 26 -9.96 0.51 5.29
N LEU A 27 -10.71 1.30 4.53
CA LEU A 27 -10.89 2.73 4.69
C LEU A 27 -12.36 3.10 4.94
N ASP A 28 -12.56 4.29 5.50
CA ASP A 28 -13.86 4.97 5.62
C ASP A 28 -13.86 6.29 4.81
N ASP A 29 -14.93 7.07 4.90
CA ASP A 29 -15.06 8.34 4.17
C ASP A 29 -14.40 9.54 4.91
N GLY A 30 -13.64 9.28 5.97
CA GLY A 30 -12.99 10.32 6.77
C GLY A 30 -11.72 10.89 6.12
N ALA A 31 -11.34 12.10 6.52
CA ALA A 31 -10.14 12.78 6.01
C ALA A 31 -8.86 11.94 6.20
N LYS A 32 -8.73 11.22 7.32
CA LYS A 32 -7.59 10.32 7.57
C LYS A 32 -7.51 9.17 6.58
N SER A 33 -8.65 8.62 6.18
CA SER A 33 -8.71 7.57 5.17
C SER A 33 -8.26 8.07 3.80
N ALA A 34 -8.64 9.30 3.42
CA ALA A 34 -8.15 9.94 2.21
C ALA A 34 -6.62 10.16 2.22
N GLU A 35 -6.06 10.56 3.37
CA GLU A 35 -4.62 10.66 3.56
C GLU A 35 -3.91 9.30 3.41
N ILE A 36 -4.44 8.24 4.01
CA ILE A 36 -3.89 6.88 3.87
C ILE A 36 -4.01 6.37 2.43
N ARG A 37 -5.15 6.59 1.75
CA ARG A 37 -5.32 6.23 0.34
C ARG A 37 -4.24 6.85 -0.53
N THR A 38 -4.00 8.16 -0.34
CA THR A 38 -3.02 8.88 -1.15
C THR A 38 -1.60 8.40 -0.81
N LEU A 39 -1.31 8.12 0.47
CA LEU A 39 -0.04 7.53 0.88
C LEU A 39 0.23 6.16 0.23
N LEU A 40 -0.74 5.25 0.25
CA LEU A 40 -0.57 3.91 -0.29
C LEU A 40 -0.48 3.91 -1.82
N THR A 41 -1.25 4.79 -2.48
CA THR A 41 -1.13 5.04 -3.93
C THR A 41 0.27 5.55 -4.29
N ASP A 42 0.78 6.51 -3.53
CA ASP A 42 2.14 7.03 -3.72
C ASP A 42 3.18 5.90 -3.59
N ILE A 43 3.07 5.04 -2.57
CA ILE A 43 4.01 3.93 -2.34
C ILE A 43 3.94 2.90 -3.48
N ALA A 44 2.73 2.53 -3.92
CA ALA A 44 2.55 1.59 -5.03
C ALA A 44 3.15 2.13 -6.34
N SER A 45 3.14 3.45 -6.55
CA SER A 45 3.77 4.07 -7.73
C SER A 45 5.30 4.01 -7.75
N LEU A 46 5.95 3.70 -6.62
CA LEU A 46 7.41 3.66 -6.53
C LEU A 46 8.02 2.35 -7.02
N SER A 47 7.23 1.28 -7.19
CA SER A 47 7.74 -0.03 -7.60
C SER A 47 6.66 -0.92 -8.21
N ASP A 48 6.97 -1.54 -9.35
CA ASP A 48 6.09 -2.51 -10.02
C ASP A 48 5.81 -3.78 -9.19
N LYS A 49 6.60 -4.03 -8.12
CA LYS A 49 6.41 -5.15 -7.20
C LYS A 49 5.45 -4.84 -6.06
N VAL A 50 4.97 -3.61 -5.95
CA VAL A 50 4.02 -3.20 -4.92
C VAL A 50 2.69 -2.87 -5.57
N SER A 51 1.64 -3.55 -5.12
CA SER A 51 0.28 -3.31 -5.56
C SER A 51 -0.55 -2.74 -4.40
N PHE A 52 -1.56 -1.94 -4.73
CA PHE A 52 -2.49 -1.35 -3.77
C PHE A 52 -3.92 -1.71 -4.17
N ARG A 53 -4.72 -2.18 -3.20
CA ARG A 53 -6.16 -2.38 -3.37
C ARG A 53 -6.91 -1.98 -2.10
N GLU A 54 -8.20 -1.72 -2.27
CA GLU A 54 -9.11 -1.42 -1.16
C GLU A 54 -10.09 -2.57 -0.95
N GLU A 55 -10.28 -2.95 0.31
CA GLU A 55 -11.19 -3.99 0.75
C GLU A 55 -11.94 -3.45 1.98
N ASN A 56 -12.94 -2.62 1.72
CA ASN A 56 -13.63 -1.81 2.73
C ASN A 56 -14.74 -2.56 3.49
N ASP A 57 -15.12 -3.75 3.03
CA ASP A 57 -16.18 -4.57 3.63
C ASP A 57 -15.68 -5.44 4.80
N GLN A 58 -14.37 -5.49 5.03
CA GLN A 58 -13.74 -6.24 6.11
C GLN A 58 -14.15 -5.68 7.49
N PRO A 59 -14.49 -6.54 8.49
CA PRO A 59 -14.85 -6.12 9.84
C PRO A 59 -13.60 -5.78 10.68
N VAL A 60 -12.76 -4.89 10.16
CA VAL A 60 -11.53 -4.41 10.80
C VAL A 60 -11.61 -2.90 11.07
N ARG A 61 -10.71 -2.40 11.92
CA ARG A 61 -10.64 -0.96 12.23
C ARG A 61 -10.39 -0.13 10.97
N LYS A 62 -11.13 0.97 10.81
CA LYS A 62 -10.94 1.95 9.73
C LYS A 62 -10.33 3.25 10.29
N PRO A 63 -9.33 3.86 9.63
CA PRO A 63 -8.52 3.31 8.55
C PRO A 63 -7.47 2.31 9.06
N SER A 64 -7.24 1.24 8.30
CA SER A 64 -6.10 0.34 8.47
C SER A 64 -5.65 -0.26 7.13
N PHE A 65 -4.49 -0.92 7.11
CA PHE A 65 -4.03 -1.65 5.93
C PHE A 65 -3.20 -2.87 6.34
N LEU A 66 -3.29 -3.91 5.51
CA LEU A 66 -2.52 -5.14 5.60
C LEU A 66 -1.38 -5.10 4.58
N ILE A 67 -0.19 -5.49 5.01
CA ILE A 67 0.94 -5.76 4.12
C ILE A 67 1.04 -7.27 3.97
N THR A 68 0.81 -7.77 2.77
CA THR A 68 0.92 -9.20 2.47
C THR A 68 1.76 -9.44 1.23
N ARG A 69 2.17 -10.69 1.02
CA ARG A 69 2.71 -11.09 -0.27
C ARG A 69 1.55 -11.29 -1.22
N LEU A 70 1.72 -10.84 -2.46
CA LEU A 70 0.80 -11.24 -3.51
C LEU A 70 0.91 -12.78 -3.62
N CYS A 71 -0.10 -13.49 -3.15
CA CYS A 71 -0.17 -14.93 -3.34
C CYS A 71 -0.58 -15.13 -4.80
N PRO A 72 0.27 -15.69 -5.68
CA PRO A 72 -0.21 -16.10 -6.98
C PRO A 72 -1.23 -17.20 -6.72
N LEU A 73 -2.51 -16.90 -6.95
CA LEU A 73 -3.53 -17.93 -7.05
C LEU A 73 -3.00 -18.97 -8.04
N ILE A 74 -2.84 -20.20 -7.54
CA ILE A 74 -2.54 -21.37 -8.36
C ILE A 74 -3.75 -21.51 -9.27
N THR A 75 -3.59 -21.15 -10.55
CA THR A 75 -4.57 -21.44 -11.61
C THR A 75 -4.18 -22.73 -12.30
#